data_AF-A0A935RRG4-F1
#
_entry.id   AF-A0A935RRG4-F1
#
_cell.length_a   1.000
_cell.length_b   1.000
_cell.length_c   1.000
_cell.angle_alpha   90.00
_cell.angle_beta   90.00
_cell.angle_gamma   90.00
#
_symmetry.space_group_name_H-M   'P 1'
#
loop_
_entity.id
_entity.type
_entity.pdbx_description
1 polymer ?
#
loop_
_entity_poly.entity_id
_entity_poly.type
_entity_poly.pdbx_seq_one_letter_code
_entity_poly.pdbx_strand_id
1 'polypeptide(L)'
;MRIGSIWPRFWLRFSGLGLMGRLVTRLAIIGAPPHSARKYLAGLTAQGFISPDADVHHAYVTFGRHVFVDDRALIFQGDGGGRVELGDRVSLFRDVILQTGFGGSITIGARTGVHPSCQIMALVAPIAIGCGVGIGAGSALYSYDHGIVRKRYF
;
A
#
# COMPACT_ATOMS: atom_id res chain seq x y z
N MET A 1 -8.60 -27.95 8.98
CA MET A 1 -7.61 -27.61 7.93
C MET A 1 -8.40 -27.42 6.62
N ARG A 2 -8.62 -26.18 6.15
CA ARG A 2 -9.45 -25.93 4.95
C ARG A 2 -8.61 -26.16 3.68
N ILE A 3 -9.03 -27.10 2.84
CA ILE A 3 -8.42 -27.43 1.53
C ILE A 3 -8.24 -26.18 0.63
N GLY A 4 -9.02 -25.12 0.83
CA GLY A 4 -8.95 -23.87 0.05
C GLY A 4 -7.70 -22.98 0.24
N SER A 5 -6.81 -23.26 1.21
CA SER A 5 -5.61 -22.42 1.44
C SER A 5 -4.33 -22.92 0.78
N ILE A 6 -4.31 -24.16 0.26
CA ILE A 6 -3.09 -24.75 -0.33
C ILE A 6 -2.78 -24.10 -1.68
N TRP A 7 -3.80 -23.91 -2.51
CA TRP A 7 -3.67 -23.32 -3.84
C TRP A 7 -3.15 -21.88 -3.81
N PRO A 8 -3.76 -20.93 -3.07
CA PRO A 8 -3.24 -19.57 -3.02
C PRO A 8 -1.84 -19.52 -2.41
N ARG A 9 -1.56 -20.35 -1.39
CA ARG A 9 -0.26 -20.39 -0.72
C ARG A 9 0.87 -20.87 -1.63
N PHE A 10 0.60 -21.79 -2.55
CA PHE A 10 1.58 -22.25 -3.53
C PHE A 10 2.00 -21.10 -4.46
N TRP A 11 1.02 -20.41 -5.04
CA TRP A 11 1.27 -19.32 -5.98
C TRP A 11 1.85 -18.06 -5.32
N LEU A 12 1.37 -17.68 -4.13
CA LEU A 12 1.85 -16.49 -3.40
C LEU A 12 3.30 -16.61 -2.90
N ARG A 13 3.95 -17.78 -3.03
CA ARG A 13 5.40 -17.88 -2.82
C ARG A 13 6.20 -17.23 -3.96
N PHE A 14 5.59 -17.14 -5.14
CA PHE A 14 6.19 -16.59 -6.35
C PHE A 14 5.54 -15.26 -6.77
N SER A 15 4.66 -14.68 -5.93
CA SER A 15 4.08 -13.36 -6.17
C SER A 15 5.11 -12.24 -5.96
N GLY A 16 4.92 -11.13 -6.68
CA GLY A 16 5.78 -9.96 -6.59
C GLY A 16 5.30 -8.84 -7.51
N LEU A 17 5.97 -7.68 -7.44
CA LEU A 17 5.56 -6.45 -8.15
C LEU A 17 5.78 -6.50 -9.67
N GLY A 18 6.65 -7.38 -10.16
CA GLY A 18 6.92 -7.54 -11.59
C GLY A 18 5.77 -8.21 -12.36
N LEU A 19 5.80 -8.13 -13.69
CA LEU A 19 4.74 -8.64 -14.58
C LEU A 19 4.36 -10.10 -14.31
N MET A 20 5.36 -10.97 -14.14
CA MET A 20 5.13 -12.40 -13.86
C MET A 20 4.57 -12.63 -12.44
N GLY A 21 5.03 -11.86 -11.46
CA GLY A 21 4.50 -11.90 -10.09
C GLY A 21 3.02 -11.50 -10.03
N ARG A 22 2.61 -10.52 -10.85
CA ARG A 22 1.20 -10.12 -10.99
C ARG A 22 0.35 -11.21 -11.64
N LEU A 23 0.85 -11.87 -12.69
CA LEU A 23 0.14 -12.99 -13.32
C LEU A 23 -0.05 -14.17 -12.35
N VAL A 24 0.99 -14.52 -11.60
CA VAL A 24 0.92 -15.54 -10.54
C VAL A 24 -0.11 -15.15 -9.48
N THR A 25 -0.16 -13.88 -9.10
CA THR A 25 -1.14 -13.39 -8.12
C THR A 25 -2.57 -13.49 -8.68
N ARG A 26 -2.79 -13.23 -9.97
CA ARG A 26 -4.09 -13.44 -10.64
C ARG A 26 -4.52 -14.90 -10.58
N LEU A 27 -3.61 -15.85 -10.78
CA LEU A 27 -3.91 -17.29 -10.63
C LEU A 27 -4.20 -17.67 -9.17
N ALA A 28 -3.51 -17.06 -8.21
CA ALA A 28 -3.70 -17.31 -6.79
C ALA A 28 -5.08 -16.89 -6.26
N ILE A 29 -5.72 -15.90 -6.88
CA ILE A 29 -7.02 -15.36 -6.47
C ILE A 29 -8.22 -15.98 -7.19
N ILE A 30 -8.00 -16.92 -8.14
CA ILE A 30 -9.11 -17.66 -8.75
C ILE A 30 -9.84 -18.45 -7.65
N GLY A 31 -11.12 -18.13 -7.45
CA GLY A 31 -11.96 -18.73 -6.39
C GLY A 31 -11.77 -18.11 -4.99
N ALA A 32 -10.96 -17.06 -4.85
CA ALA A 32 -10.86 -16.30 -3.59
C ALA A 32 -12.01 -15.29 -3.46
N PRO A 33 -12.58 -15.11 -2.25
CA PRO A 33 -13.66 -14.15 -2.02
C PRO A 33 -13.19 -12.70 -2.29
N PRO A 34 -14.11 -11.76 -2.62
CA PRO A 34 -13.75 -10.40 -2.97
C PRO A 34 -13.23 -9.57 -1.77
N HIS A 35 -12.35 -8.62 -2.10
CA HIS A 35 -11.99 -7.43 -1.31
C HIS A 35 -11.48 -7.74 0.12
N SER A 36 -12.26 -7.38 1.14
CA SER A 36 -11.89 -7.48 2.56
C SER A 36 -11.66 -8.92 3.01
N ALA A 37 -12.32 -9.88 2.37
CA ALA A 37 -12.14 -11.28 2.66
C ALA A 37 -10.81 -11.84 2.13
N ARG A 38 -9.99 -11.06 1.40
CA ARG A 38 -8.66 -11.46 0.93
C ARG A 38 -7.54 -11.16 1.92
N LYS A 39 -7.80 -10.44 3.01
CA LYS A 39 -6.78 -10.10 4.02
C LYS A 39 -6.05 -11.34 4.56
N TYR A 40 -6.73 -12.49 4.65
CA TYR A 40 -6.08 -13.73 5.09
C TYR A 40 -4.94 -14.20 4.15
N LEU A 41 -4.98 -13.83 2.87
CA LEU A 41 -3.97 -14.21 1.87
C LEU A 41 -2.59 -13.66 2.25
N ALA A 42 -2.52 -12.43 2.78
CA ALA A 42 -1.28 -11.85 3.26
C ALA A 42 -0.67 -12.62 4.44
N GLY A 43 -1.48 -13.38 5.18
CA GLY A 43 -1.03 -14.25 6.26
C GLY A 43 -0.43 -15.59 5.79
N LEU A 44 -0.57 -15.96 4.51
CA LEU A 44 -0.15 -17.29 4.01
C LEU A 44 1.35 -17.39 3.74
N THR A 45 2.00 -16.29 3.37
CA THR A 45 3.42 -16.21 3.01
C THR A 45 4.05 -14.94 3.60
N ALA A 46 5.37 -14.93 3.81
CA ALA A 46 6.08 -13.77 4.37
C ALA A 46 6.08 -12.57 3.41
N GLN A 47 5.97 -12.82 2.11
CA GLN A 47 5.87 -11.82 1.05
C GLN A 47 4.58 -10.98 1.16
N GLY A 48 3.57 -11.47 1.88
CA GLY A 48 2.28 -10.81 1.98
C GLY A 48 1.43 -11.01 0.72
N PHE A 49 0.55 -10.05 0.46
CA PHE A 49 -0.33 -10.04 -0.69
C PHE A 49 -0.43 -8.61 -1.23
N ILE A 50 -0.13 -8.44 -2.51
CA ILE A 50 -0.33 -7.20 -3.24
C ILE A 50 -1.26 -7.52 -4.39
N SER A 51 -2.42 -6.86 -4.43
CA SER A 51 -3.39 -7.07 -5.50
C SER A 51 -2.75 -6.82 -6.88
N PRO A 52 -3.07 -7.63 -7.91
CA PRO A 52 -2.63 -7.36 -9.27
C PRO A 52 -3.22 -6.06 -9.84
N ASP A 53 -4.28 -5.53 -9.22
CA ASP A 53 -4.94 -4.27 -9.55
C ASP A 53 -4.46 -3.11 -8.66
N ALA A 54 -3.44 -3.33 -7.82
CA ALA A 54 -2.75 -2.26 -7.11
C ALA A 54 -1.67 -1.65 -8.01
N ASP A 55 -1.55 -0.33 -7.96
CA ASP A 55 -0.60 0.43 -8.75
C ASP A 55 0.52 0.95 -7.85
N VAL A 56 1.73 0.44 -8.11
CA VAL A 56 2.94 0.79 -7.37
C VAL A 56 3.91 1.41 -8.37
N HIS A 57 3.89 2.73 -8.43
CA HIS A 57 4.76 3.57 -9.25
C HIS A 57 5.70 4.34 -8.33
N HIS A 58 6.58 3.60 -7.64
CA HIS A 58 7.45 4.15 -6.61
C HIS A 58 8.78 3.40 -6.61
N ALA A 59 9.90 4.10 -6.77
CA ALA A 59 11.24 3.51 -6.85
C ALA A 59 11.78 3.10 -5.48
N TYR A 60 11.41 3.82 -4.41
CA TYR A 60 11.90 3.61 -3.04
C TYR A 60 10.82 3.13 -2.07
N VAL A 61 10.02 2.14 -2.49
CA VAL A 61 9.01 1.52 -1.63
C VAL A 61 9.55 0.22 -1.02
N THR A 62 9.38 0.06 0.29
CA THR A 62 9.73 -1.17 1.00
C THR A 62 8.50 -1.76 1.70
N PHE A 63 8.36 -3.07 1.58
CA PHE A 63 7.28 -3.83 2.21
C PHE A 63 7.87 -4.74 3.28
N GLY A 64 7.36 -4.62 4.49
CA GLY A 64 7.59 -5.57 5.56
C GLY A 64 6.92 -6.91 5.26
N ARG A 65 6.97 -7.82 6.23
CA ARG A 65 6.41 -9.16 6.09
C ARG A 65 4.90 -9.13 6.24
N HIS A 66 4.21 -9.97 5.47
CA HIS A 66 2.75 -10.16 5.57
C HIS A 66 1.95 -8.87 5.32
N VAL A 67 2.49 -7.93 4.54
CA VAL A 67 1.76 -6.72 4.15
C VAL A 67 0.61 -7.09 3.22
N PHE A 68 -0.54 -6.44 3.40
CA PHE A 68 -1.71 -6.58 2.55
C PHE A 68 -1.94 -5.26 1.80
N VAL A 69 -2.02 -5.33 0.48
CA VAL A 69 -2.39 -4.21 -0.39
C VAL A 69 -3.56 -4.67 -1.26
N ASP A 70 -4.73 -4.09 -1.04
CA ASP A 70 -5.97 -4.42 -1.75
C ASP A 70 -6.05 -3.73 -3.12
N ASP A 71 -7.07 -4.08 -3.90
CA ASP A 71 -7.27 -3.60 -5.26
C ASP A 71 -7.34 -2.06 -5.31
N ARG A 72 -6.76 -1.47 -6.37
CA ARG A 72 -6.74 -0.03 -6.66
C ARG A 72 -6.07 0.84 -5.59
N ALA A 73 -5.35 0.24 -4.65
CA ALA A 73 -4.42 1.00 -3.86
C ALA A 73 -3.32 1.57 -4.77
N LEU A 74 -2.99 2.85 -4.58
CA LEU A 74 -1.98 3.56 -5.34
C LEU A 74 -0.83 3.95 -4.41
N ILE A 75 0.39 3.54 -4.76
CA ILE A 75 1.63 4.03 -4.14
C ILE A 75 2.40 4.75 -5.24
N PHE A 76 2.43 6.09 -5.20
CA PHE A 76 2.98 6.93 -6.25
C PHE A 76 4.11 7.82 -5.74
N GLN A 77 5.20 7.88 -6.50
CA GLN A 77 6.31 8.79 -6.25
C GLN A 77 6.21 9.98 -7.21
N GLY A 78 5.91 11.16 -6.69
CA GLY A 78 6.06 12.42 -7.41
C GLY A 78 7.51 12.90 -7.43
N ASP A 79 7.75 14.02 -8.10
CA ASP A 79 9.09 14.58 -8.28
C ASP A 79 9.78 14.86 -6.93
N GLY A 80 11.00 14.34 -6.78
CA GLY A 80 11.77 14.44 -5.53
C GLY A 80 11.16 13.68 -4.34
N GLY A 81 10.17 12.82 -4.58
CA GLY A 81 9.53 11.97 -3.58
C GLY A 81 10.54 11.08 -2.87
N GLY A 82 10.53 11.12 -1.54
CA GLY A 82 11.28 10.22 -0.68
C GLY A 82 10.66 8.83 -0.60
N ARG A 83 11.17 8.02 0.32
CA ARG A 83 10.76 6.62 0.51
C ARG A 83 9.35 6.44 1.07
N VAL A 84 8.78 5.27 0.78
CA VAL A 84 7.58 4.73 1.44
C VAL A 84 7.98 3.42 2.13
N GLU A 85 7.83 3.36 3.44
CA GLU A 85 8.18 2.19 4.24
C GLU A 85 6.92 1.65 4.95
N LEU A 86 6.52 0.42 4.61
CA LEU A 86 5.41 -0.27 5.24
C LEU A 86 5.94 -1.35 6.17
N GLY A 87 5.65 -1.25 7.46
CA GLY A 87 6.04 -2.25 8.45
C GLY A 87 5.31 -3.59 8.31
N ASP A 88 5.73 -4.57 9.10
CA ASP A 88 5.13 -5.90 9.10
C ASP A 88 3.62 -5.86 9.35
N ARG A 89 2.86 -6.64 8.57
CA ARG A 89 1.40 -6.78 8.70
C ARG A 89 0.61 -5.48 8.56
N VAL A 90 1.18 -4.46 7.89
CA VAL A 90 0.39 -3.30 7.44
C VAL A 90 -0.69 -3.77 6.46
N SER A 91 -1.87 -3.17 6.55
CA SER A 91 -2.99 -3.44 5.63
C SER A 91 -3.45 -2.14 4.99
N LEU A 92 -3.20 -1.99 3.69
CA LEU A 92 -3.78 -0.94 2.86
C LEU A 92 -5.00 -1.52 2.17
N PHE A 93 -6.18 -0.99 2.53
CA PHE A 93 -7.43 -1.41 1.91
C PHE A 93 -7.68 -0.66 0.59
N ARG A 94 -8.74 -1.07 -0.10
CA ARG A 94 -9.10 -0.59 -1.44
C ARG A 94 -9.12 0.94 -1.56
N ASP A 95 -8.67 1.44 -2.70
CA ASP A 95 -8.65 2.87 -3.04
C ASP A 95 -7.80 3.74 -2.08
N VAL A 96 -6.92 3.14 -1.27
CA VAL A 96 -5.94 3.89 -0.48
C VAL A 96 -4.88 4.50 -1.40
N ILE A 97 -4.61 5.79 -1.22
CA ILE A 97 -3.57 6.52 -1.95
C ILE A 97 -2.45 6.89 -1.00
N LEU A 98 -1.23 6.44 -1.30
CA LEU A 98 0.01 6.91 -0.70
C LEU A 98 0.80 7.67 -1.76
N GLN A 99 1.13 8.93 -1.50
CA GLN A 99 1.93 9.75 -2.42
C GLN A 99 3.08 10.43 -1.71
N THR A 100 4.25 10.41 -2.33
CA THR A 100 5.42 11.20 -1.91
C THR A 100 5.74 12.29 -2.93
N GLY A 101 6.30 13.41 -2.48
CA GLY A 101 6.78 14.53 -3.29
C GLY A 101 8.04 15.14 -2.68
N PHE A 102 8.54 16.25 -3.22
CA PHE A 102 9.83 16.84 -2.86
C PHE A 102 10.04 16.98 -1.33
N GLY A 103 10.96 16.18 -0.78
CA GLY A 103 11.28 16.19 0.66
C GLY A 103 10.29 15.43 1.56
N GLY A 104 9.20 14.92 1.00
CA GLY A 104 8.23 14.09 1.70
C GLY A 104 8.59 12.60 1.68
N SER A 105 8.25 11.90 2.75
CA SER A 105 8.38 10.44 2.87
C SER A 105 7.25 9.90 3.74
N ILE A 106 6.91 8.62 3.61
CA ILE A 106 5.85 7.98 4.39
C ILE A 106 6.43 6.77 5.12
N THR A 107 6.23 6.70 6.43
CA THR A 107 6.51 5.50 7.22
C THR A 107 5.23 5.06 7.93
N ILE A 108 4.82 3.80 7.73
CA ILE A 108 3.66 3.20 8.40
C ILE A 108 4.14 2.04 9.27
N GLY A 109 3.97 2.17 10.59
CA GLY A 109 4.38 1.16 11.57
C GLY A 109 3.65 -0.17 11.44
N ALA A 110 4.26 -1.22 12.02
CA ALA A 110 3.73 -2.58 11.94
C ALA A 110 2.31 -2.71 12.50
N ARG A 111 1.53 -3.65 11.94
CA ARG A 111 0.15 -3.97 12.32
C ARG A 111 -0.84 -2.80 12.19
N THR A 112 -0.52 -1.79 11.39
CA THR A 112 -1.41 -0.66 11.11
C THR A 112 -2.37 -0.97 9.97
N GLY A 113 -3.64 -0.60 10.14
CA GLY A 113 -4.68 -0.72 9.13
C GLY A 113 -5.09 0.65 8.59
N VAL A 114 -4.98 0.83 7.27
CA VAL A 114 -5.45 2.02 6.55
C VAL A 114 -6.70 1.64 5.77
N HIS A 115 -7.87 2.05 6.27
CA HIS A 115 -9.17 1.66 5.72
C HIS A 115 -9.45 2.30 4.35
N PRO A 116 -10.49 1.83 3.64
CA PRO A 116 -10.70 2.21 2.24
C PRO A 116 -10.74 3.73 2.00
N SER A 117 -10.30 4.12 0.81
CA SER A 117 -10.38 5.49 0.30
C SER A 117 -9.63 6.54 1.13
N CYS A 118 -8.67 6.14 1.98
CA CYS A 118 -7.80 7.11 2.65
C CYS A 118 -6.77 7.70 1.69
N GLN A 119 -6.37 8.94 1.94
CA GLN A 119 -5.33 9.63 1.18
C GLN A 119 -4.23 10.10 2.11
N ILE A 120 -3.00 9.67 1.87
CA ILE A 120 -1.82 10.05 2.66
C ILE A 120 -0.80 10.61 1.68
N MET A 121 -0.62 11.93 1.68
CA MET A 121 0.24 12.62 0.72
C MET A 121 1.33 13.38 1.47
N ALA A 122 2.55 12.86 1.41
CA ALA A 122 3.72 13.48 2.00
C ALA A 122 4.49 14.26 0.93
N LEU A 123 4.20 15.56 0.78
CA LEU A 123 4.67 16.34 -0.38
C LEU A 123 5.75 17.37 -0.06
N VAL A 124 5.80 17.89 1.18
CA VAL A 124 6.85 18.83 1.64
C VAL A 124 7.53 18.39 2.93
N ALA A 125 6.96 17.44 3.67
CA ALA A 125 7.55 16.91 4.89
C ALA A 125 7.18 15.43 5.11
N PRO A 126 7.91 14.68 5.96
CA PRO A 126 7.57 13.30 6.27
C PRO A 126 6.22 13.14 7.00
N ILE A 127 5.50 12.05 6.71
CA ILE A 127 4.36 11.56 7.50
C ILE A 127 4.75 10.23 8.14
N ALA A 128 4.72 10.17 9.48
CA ALA A 128 5.00 8.97 10.24
C ALA A 128 3.75 8.50 11.01
N ILE A 129 3.27 7.30 10.69
CA ILE A 129 2.17 6.64 11.39
C ILE A 129 2.76 5.52 12.26
N GLY A 130 2.38 5.51 13.54
CA GLY A 130 2.88 4.53 14.50
C GLY A 130 2.43 3.09 14.24
N CYS A 131 2.77 2.20 15.18
CA CYS A 131 2.40 0.78 15.13
C CYS A 131 1.00 0.54 15.71
N GLY A 132 0.25 -0.41 15.15
CA GLY A 132 -1.06 -0.82 15.66
C GLY A 132 -2.15 0.24 15.51
N VAL A 133 -1.98 1.18 14.58
CA VAL A 133 -2.94 2.28 14.33
C VAL A 133 -4.07 1.78 13.41
N GLY A 134 -5.28 2.28 13.63
CA GLY A 134 -6.38 2.18 12.68
C GLY A 134 -6.72 3.57 12.12
N ILE A 135 -6.54 3.76 10.81
CA ILE A 135 -6.98 4.98 10.13
C ILE A 135 -8.33 4.69 9.51
N GLY A 136 -9.37 5.44 9.90
CA GLY A 136 -10.74 5.24 9.45
C GLY A 136 -10.93 5.56 7.96
N ALA A 137 -11.92 4.94 7.33
CA ALA A 137 -12.17 5.09 5.89
C ALA A 137 -12.39 6.56 5.50
N GLY A 138 -11.88 6.95 4.33
CA GLY A 138 -12.03 8.31 3.79
C GLY A 138 -11.19 9.38 4.49
N SER A 139 -10.25 9.01 5.38
CA SER A 139 -9.39 9.98 6.06
C SER A 139 -8.32 10.55 5.13
N ALA A 140 -7.93 11.80 5.36
CA ALA A 140 -6.89 12.49 4.60
C ALA A 140 -5.78 13.01 5.54
N LEU A 141 -4.52 12.71 5.22
CA LEU A 141 -3.34 13.20 5.92
C LEU A 141 -2.37 13.82 4.90
N TYR A 142 -2.12 15.11 5.02
CA TYR A 142 -1.28 15.84 4.07
C TYR A 142 -0.18 16.59 4.80
N SER A 143 1.05 16.45 4.30
CA SER A 143 2.11 17.42 4.52
C SER A 143 2.32 18.14 3.20
N TYR A 144 1.43 19.09 2.95
CA TYR A 144 1.40 19.90 1.75
C TYR A 144 1.64 21.37 2.12
N ASP A 145 2.38 22.09 1.28
CA ASP A 145 2.45 23.55 1.37
C ASP A 145 1.51 24.14 0.32
N HIS A 146 0.46 24.82 0.79
CA HIS A 146 -0.48 25.54 -0.06
C HIS A 146 0.05 26.91 -0.53
N GLY A 147 1.32 27.24 -0.27
CA GLY A 147 1.99 28.51 -0.54
C GLY A 147 1.31 29.35 -1.62
N ILE A 148 0.38 30.20 -1.21
CA ILE A 148 -0.24 31.18 -2.09
C ILE A 148 0.77 32.30 -2.28
N VAL A 149 1.77 32.08 -3.14
CA VAL A 149 2.62 33.18 -3.59
C VAL A 149 1.76 34.00 -4.54
N ARG A 150 1.28 35.15 -4.07
CA ARG A 150 0.74 36.19 -4.94
C ARG A 150 1.85 36.58 -5.91
N LYS A 151 1.78 36.14 -7.16
CA LYS A 151 2.68 36.63 -8.22
C LYS A 151 2.51 38.15 -8.30
N ARG A 152 3.45 38.90 -7.72
CA ARG A 152 3.60 40.33 -7.95
C ARG A 152 4.23 40.46 -9.33
N TYR A 153 3.43 40.86 -10.31
CA TYR A 153 3.96 41.40 -11.55
C TYR A 153 4.63 42.73 -11.19
N PHE A 154 5.95 42.79 -11.37
CA PHE A 154 6.71 44.03 -11.52
C PHE A 154 7.14 44.11 -12.98
#